data_AF-A0A914YRZ2-F1
#
_entry.id   AF-A0A914YRZ2-F1
#
_cell.length_a   1.000
_cell.length_b   1.000
_cell.length_c   1.000
_cell.angle_alpha   90.00
_cell.angle_beta   90.00
_cell.angle_gamma   90.00
#
_symmetry.space_group_name_H-M   'P 1'
#
loop_
_entity.id
_entity.type
_entity.pdbx_description
1 polymer ?
#
loop_
_entity_poly.entity_id
_entity_poly.type
_entity_poly.pdbx_seq_one_letter_code
_entity_poly.pdbx_strand_id
1 'polypeptide(L)'
;MVCFHCIFDSFAYISLAYILYRLIWSIYIIIYPYLIATPKDLHKLAGEEAKWAAVTGSTDGIGKEYAIQLAQKGFNLILIS
;
A
#
# COMPACT_ATOMS: atom_id res chain seq x y z
N MET A 1 25.01 11.73 -42.83
CA MET A 1 24.06 10.62 -42.54
C MET A 1 24.23 10.02 -41.13
N VAL A 2 25.23 10.41 -40.33
CA VAL A 2 25.45 9.86 -38.98
C VAL A 2 24.54 10.51 -37.92
N CYS A 3 24.16 11.78 -38.12
CA CYS A 3 23.44 12.56 -37.10
C CYS A 3 21.97 12.12 -36.87
N PHE A 4 21.28 11.63 -37.90
CA PHE A 4 19.88 11.20 -37.76
C PHE A 4 19.78 9.90 -36.95
N HIS A 5 20.62 8.90 -37.22
CA HIS A 5 20.62 7.62 -36.48
C HIS A 5 20.86 7.82 -34.96
N CYS A 6 21.84 8.66 -34.59
CA CYS A 6 22.15 8.91 -33.18
C CYS A 6 20.99 9.51 -32.37
N ILE A 7 20.13 10.30 -33.01
CA ILE A 7 18.97 10.91 -32.37
C ILE A 7 17.92 9.84 -32.06
N PHE A 8 17.62 8.95 -33.01
CA PHE A 8 16.66 7.85 -32.80
C PHE A 8 17.17 6.87 -31.74
N ASP A 9 18.46 6.54 -31.75
CA ASP A 9 19.05 5.66 -30.75
C ASP A 9 18.92 6.25 -29.34
N SER A 10 19.19 7.55 -29.18
CA SER A 10 19.08 8.22 -27.88
C SER A 10 17.64 8.21 -27.34
N PHE A 11 16.64 8.48 -28.19
CA PHE A 11 15.23 8.38 -27.79
C PHE A 11 14.83 6.95 -27.44
N ALA A 12 15.33 5.95 -28.16
CA ALA A 12 15.09 4.54 -27.87
C ALA A 12 15.64 4.16 -26.47
N TYR A 13 16.88 4.54 -26.16
CA TYR A 13 17.45 4.27 -24.83
C TYR A 13 16.72 4.99 -23.70
N ILE A 14 16.32 6.26 -23.89
CA ILE A 14 15.58 7.02 -22.88
C ILE A 14 14.21 6.38 -22.62
N SER A 15 13.48 6.02 -23.67
CA SER A 15 12.17 5.37 -23.53
C SER A 15 12.26 4.00 -22.87
N LEU A 16 13.26 3.19 -23.25
CA LEU A 16 13.53 1.91 -22.60
C LEU A 16 13.87 2.07 -21.11
N ALA A 17 14.74 3.03 -20.78
CA ALA A 17 15.08 3.33 -19.39
C ALA A 17 13.85 3.80 -18.58
N TYR A 18 12.98 4.61 -19.18
CA TYR A 18 11.74 5.05 -18.54
C TYR A 18 10.79 3.88 -18.26
N ILE A 19 10.63 2.96 -19.21
CA ILE A 19 9.81 1.76 -19.03
C ILE A 19 10.38 0.87 -17.92
N LEU A 20 11.69 0.63 -17.92
CA LEU A 20 12.35 -0.16 -16.86
C LEU A 20 12.20 0.49 -15.49
N TYR A 21 12.39 1.81 -15.39
CA TYR A 21 12.16 2.55 -14.15
C TYR A 21 10.73 2.40 -13.64
N ARG A 22 9.74 2.53 -14.54
CA ARG A 22 8.32 2.34 -14.21
C ARG A 22 8.03 0.92 -13.72
N LEU A 23 8.61 -0.09 -14.38
CA LEU A 23 8.45 -1.49 -13.98
C LEU A 23 9.05 -1.77 -12.60
N ILE A 24 10.28 -1.32 -12.36
CA ILE A 24 10.96 -1.46 -11.07
C ILE A 24 10.15 -0.77 -9.97
N TRP A 25 9.66 0.45 -10.25
CA TRP A 25 8.85 1.22 -9.29
C TRP A 25 7.52 0.52 -8.98
N SER A 26 6.84 -0.03 -9.98
CA SER A 26 5.60 -0.80 -9.78
C SER A 26 5.83 -2.04 -8.93
N ILE A 27 6.90 -2.79 -9.20
CA ILE A 27 7.27 -3.97 -8.39
C ILE A 27 7.61 -3.55 -6.96
N TYR A 28 8.35 -2.45 -6.78
CA TYR A 28 8.71 -1.92 -5.47
C TYR A 28 7.46 -1.57 -4.64
N ILE A 29 6.49 -0.86 -5.21
CA ILE A 29 5.23 -0.50 -4.52
C ILE A 29 4.46 -1.74 -4.08
N ILE A 30 4.47 -2.80 -4.87
CA ILE A 30 3.76 -4.04 -4.54
C ILE A 30 4.52 -4.80 -3.46
N ILE A 31 5.83 -5.01 -3.59
CA ILE A 31 6.60 -5.88 -2.68
C ILE A 31 6.85 -5.23 -1.31
N TYR A 32 7.14 -3.92 -1.29
CA TYR A 32 7.48 -3.19 -0.08
C TYR A 32 6.49 -3.37 1.10
N PRO A 33 5.16 -3.21 0.93
CA PRO A 33 4.20 -3.35 2.03
C PRO A 33 4.09 -4.77 2.59
N TYR A 34 4.40 -5.81 1.82
CA TYR A 34 4.26 -7.20 2.27
C TYR A 34 5.53 -7.77 2.90
N LEU A 35 6.72 -7.36 2.44
CA LEU A 35 7.99 -7.94 2.90
C LEU A 35 8.78 -7.05 3.86
N ILE A 36 8.73 -5.72 3.69
CA ILE A 36 9.67 -4.80 4.35
C ILE A 36 8.95 -3.87 5.34
N ALA A 37 7.76 -3.40 4.98
CA ALA A 37 7.04 -2.44 5.81
C ALA A 37 6.65 -3.06 7.15
N THR A 38 6.99 -2.38 8.24
CA THR A 38 6.54 -2.76 9.57
C THR A 38 5.06 -2.39 9.76
N PRO A 39 4.24 -3.28 10.35
CA PRO A 39 2.87 -2.94 10.69
C PRO A 39 2.84 -1.72 11.60
N LYS A 40 1.99 -0.75 11.29
CA LYS A 40 1.82 0.42 12.16
C LYS A 40 1.11 0.01 13.44
N ASP A 41 1.57 0.55 14.56
CA ASP A 41 0.88 0.42 15.84
C ASP A 41 -0.38 1.30 15.83
N LEU A 42 -1.55 0.66 15.79
CA LEU A 42 -2.83 1.36 15.72
C LEU A 42 -3.19 2.06 17.03
N HIS A 43 -2.74 1.56 18.19
CA HIS A 43 -2.99 2.25 19.46
C HIS A 43 -2.22 3.57 19.50
N LYS A 44 -0.95 3.55 19.09
CA LYS A 44 -0.16 4.78 19.00
C LYS A 44 -0.75 5.80 18.01
N LEU A 45 -1.30 5.32 16.90
CA LEU A 45 -1.92 6.20 15.89
C LEU A 45 -3.28 6.76 16.30
N ALA A 46 -4.10 5.96 16.98
CA ALA A 46 -5.42 6.39 17.46
C ALA A 46 -5.33 7.27 18.73
N GLY A 47 -4.17 7.27 19.39
CA GLY A 47 -3.91 7.92 20.66
C GLY A 47 -3.74 6.89 21.77
N GLU A 48 -2.81 7.11 22.70
CA GLU A 48 -2.44 6.12 23.73
C GLU A 48 -3.63 5.64 24.59
N GLU A 49 -4.68 6.45 24.70
CA GLU A 49 -5.91 6.12 25.43
C GLU A 49 -7.02 5.51 24.55
N ALA A 50 -6.80 5.39 23.24
CA ALA A 50 -7.79 4.85 22.32
C ALA A 50 -7.95 3.35 22.51
N LYS A 51 -9.04 2.99 23.22
CA LYS A 51 -9.43 1.59 23.50
C LYS A 51 -10.58 1.09 22.62
N TRP A 52 -11.26 1.98 21.91
CA TRP A 52 -12.48 1.65 21.17
C TRP A 52 -12.33 1.92 19.68
N ALA A 53 -12.87 1.03 18.85
CA ALA A 53 -12.98 1.21 17.41
C ALA A 53 -14.41 0.93 16.94
N ALA A 54 -14.97 1.82 16.13
CA ALA A 54 -16.27 1.63 15.51
C ALA A 54 -16.09 1.12 14.07
N VAL A 55 -16.81 0.06 13.71
CA VAL A 55 -16.76 -0.54 12.37
C VAL A 55 -18.17 -0.60 11.80
N THR A 56 -18.40 0.14 10.71
CA THR A 56 -19.65 0.11 9.93
C THR A 56 -19.61 -0.96 8.86
N GLY A 57 -20.76 -1.54 8.51
CA GLY A 57 -20.82 -2.66 7.57
C GLY A 57 -20.07 -3.90 8.08
N SER A 58 -20.09 -4.13 9.39
CA SER A 58 -19.30 -5.17 10.06
C SER A 58 -19.88 -6.59 9.95
N THR A 59 -21.03 -6.72 9.31
CA THR A 59 -21.77 -7.99 9.21
C THR A 59 -21.10 -8.99 8.26
N ASP A 60 -20.52 -8.52 7.15
CA ASP A 60 -19.82 -9.37 6.19
C ASP A 60 -18.79 -8.59 5.36
N GLY A 61 -17.97 -9.33 4.60
CA GLY A 61 -16.93 -8.77 3.74
C GLY A 61 -15.95 -7.89 4.50
N ILE A 62 -15.36 -6.92 3.82
CA ILE A 62 -14.22 -6.14 4.33
C ILE A 62 -14.44 -5.59 5.75
N GLY A 63 -15.65 -5.13 6.09
CA GLY A 63 -15.95 -4.61 7.42
C GLY A 63 -15.82 -5.67 8.53
N LYS A 64 -16.24 -6.91 8.26
CA LYS A 64 -16.09 -8.04 9.20
C LYS A 64 -14.63 -8.37 9.45
N GLU A 65 -13.81 -8.47 8.40
CA GLU A 65 -12.37 -8.70 8.54
C GLU A 65 -11.66 -7.57 9.29
N TYR A 66 -12.06 -6.31 9.09
CA TYR A 66 -11.55 -5.18 9.88
C TYR A 66 -11.92 -5.32 11.37
N ALA A 67 -13.18 -5.66 11.67
CA ALA A 67 -13.60 -5.89 13.05
C ALA A 67 -12.76 -7.00 13.71
N ILE A 68 -12.57 -8.14 13.03
CA ILE A 68 -11.75 -9.24 13.56
C ILE A 68 -10.30 -8.81 13.81
N GLN A 69 -9.66 -8.12 12.85
CA GLN A 69 -8.27 -7.68 13.01
C GLN A 69 -8.09 -6.63 14.10
N LEU A 70 -9.06 -5.73 14.29
CA LEU A 70 -9.03 -4.75 15.37
C LEU A 70 -9.23 -5.40 16.75
N ALA A 71 -10.14 -6.38 16.86
CA ALA A 71 -10.28 -7.18 18.08
C ALA A 71 -8.98 -7.94 18.43
N GLN A 72 -8.32 -8.55 17.44
CA GLN A 72 -7.04 -9.24 17.65
C GLN A 72 -5.92 -8.30 18.13
N LYS A 73 -6.02 -7.01 17.79
CA LYS A 73 -5.10 -5.97 18.27
C LYS A 73 -5.45 -5.42 19.65
N GLY A 74 -6.57 -5.84 20.26
CA GLY A 74 -6.96 -5.47 21.62
C GLY A 74 -7.94 -4.29 21.71
N PHE A 75 -8.55 -3.87 20.61
CA PHE A 75 -9.60 -2.85 20.65
C PHE A 75 -10.94 -3.44 21.12
N ASN A 76 -11.65 -2.68 21.95
CA ASN A 76 -13.08 -2.86 22.16
C ASN A 76 -13.82 -2.37 20.91
N LEU A 77 -14.84 -3.11 20.46
CA LEU A 77 -15.49 -2.83 19.18
C LEU A 77 -16.93 -2.34 19.35
N ILE A 78 -17.28 -1.34 18.54
CA ILE A 78 -18.66 -0.94 18.28
C ILE A 78 -18.98 -1.40 16.86
N LEU A 79 -19.82 -2.43 16.74
CA LEU A 79 -20.21 -3.00 15.46
C LEU A 79 -21.51 -2.36 14.99
N ILE A 80 -21.47 -1.75 13.80
CA ILE A 80 -22.62 -1.12 13.16
C ILE A 80 -22.89 -1.90 11.87
N SER A 81 -24.13 -2.39 11.72
CA SER A 81 -24.58 -3.13 10.54
C SER A 81 -25.24 -2.24 9.51
#